data_AF-A0A1S1N700-F1
#
_entry.id   AF-A0A1S1N700-F1
#
_cell.length_a   1.000
_cell.length_b   1.000
_cell.length_c   1.000
_cell.angle_alpha   90.00
_cell.angle_beta   90.00
_cell.angle_gamma   90.00
#
_symmetry.space_group_name_H-M   'P 1'
#
loop_
_entity.id
_entity.type
_entity.pdbx_description
1 polymer ?
#
loop_
_entity_poly.entity_id
_entity_poly.type
_entity_poly.pdbx_seq_one_letter_code
_entity_poly.pdbx_strand_id
1 'polypeptide(L)'
;MRRIQIDLNRRNRAGQTPASYAGPAPQIGESVIAFEPEDGVCVDARVASVQPERCVVALDVDWDSLRDDSLDTAPSRTGKR
;
A
#
# COMPACT_ATOMS: atom_id res chain seq x y z
N MET A 1 1.44 8.75 7.90
CA MET A 1 1.65 7.34 7.53
C MET A 1 1.67 7.23 6.02
N ARG A 2 2.71 6.63 5.43
CA ARG A 2 2.88 6.55 3.97
C ARG A 2 1.96 5.47 3.39
N ARG A 3 1.44 5.72 2.18
CA ARG A 3 0.62 4.77 1.42
C ARG A 3 1.41 4.27 0.20
N ILE A 4 1.39 2.98 -0.06
CA ILE A 4 2.10 2.35 -1.18
C ILE A 4 1.10 1.50 -1.95
N GLN A 5 0.98 1.78 -3.25
CA GLN A 5 0.12 0.98 -4.12
C GLN A 5 0.76 -0.39 -4.33
N ILE A 6 -0.03 -1.45 -4.17
CA ILE A 6 0.40 -2.82 -4.37
C ILE A 6 -0.52 -3.56 -5.33
N ASP A 7 -0.08 -4.74 -5.73
CA ASP A 7 -0.90 -5.79 -6.35
C ASP A 7 -1.04 -6.90 -5.29
N LEU A 8 -2.24 -7.14 -4.75
CA LEU A 8 -2.43 -8.13 -3.67
C LEU A 8 -2.16 -9.56 -4.14
N ASN A 9 -2.28 -9.81 -5.44
CA ASN A 9 -2.07 -11.11 -6.07
C ASN A 9 -0.58 -11.38 -6.32
N ARG A 10 0.29 -10.40 -6.12
CA ARG A 10 1.72 -10.50 -6.40
C ARG A 10 2.54 -10.72 -5.13
N ARG A 11 3.23 -11.86 -5.07
CA ARG A 11 4.22 -12.16 -4.02
C ARG A 11 5.54 -12.64 -4.62
N ASN A 12 6.64 -12.25 -4.00
CA ASN A 12 7.97 -12.75 -4.35
C ASN A 12 8.22 -14.13 -3.70
N ARG A 13 9.38 -14.73 -3.97
CA ARG A 13 9.75 -16.06 -3.42
C ARG A 13 9.83 -16.09 -1.89
N ALA A 14 10.04 -14.95 -1.24
CA ALA A 14 10.05 -14.80 0.21
C ALA A 14 8.64 -14.55 0.80
N GLY A 15 7.59 -14.54 -0.02
CA GLY A 15 6.22 -14.29 0.41
C GLY A 15 5.86 -12.80 0.57
N GLN A 16 6.75 -11.89 0.18
CA GLN A 16 6.59 -10.44 0.34
C GLN A 16 5.95 -9.83 -0.91
N THR A 17 5.25 -8.72 -0.74
CA THR A 17 4.59 -8.02 -1.85
C THR A 17 5.51 -6.93 -2.41
N PRO A 18 6.04 -7.09 -3.65
CA PRO A 18 6.85 -6.06 -4.28
C PRO A 18 5.98 -4.91 -4.78
N ALA A 19 6.43 -3.68 -4.58
CA ALA A 19 5.72 -2.49 -4.99
C ALA A 19 6.68 -1.38 -5.44
N SER A 20 6.18 -0.51 -6.30
CA SER A 20 6.90 0.72 -6.65
C SER A 20 6.54 1.83 -5.66
N TYR A 21 7.52 2.67 -5.32
CA TYR A 21 7.26 3.86 -4.51
C TYR A 21 7.68 5.13 -5.25
N ALA A 22 7.09 6.27 -4.86
CA ALA A 22 7.43 7.59 -5.36
C ALA A 22 8.02 8.48 -4.26
N GLY A 23 8.92 9.39 -4.66
CA GLY A 23 9.60 10.31 -3.76
C GLY A 23 10.73 9.64 -2.96
N PRO A 24 11.02 10.13 -1.74
CA PRO A 24 12.11 9.60 -0.92
C PRO A 24 11.96 8.11 -0.63
N ALA A 25 13.07 7.36 -0.65
CA ALA A 25 13.06 5.94 -0.32
C ALA A 25 12.44 5.67 1.07
N PRO A 26 11.52 4.70 1.22
CA PRO A 26 11.04 4.26 2.52
C PRO A 26 12.18 3.71 3.37
N GLN A 27 11.98 3.67 4.68
CA GLN A 27 12.95 3.06 5.59
C GLN A 27 12.60 1.60 5.84
N ILE A 28 13.60 0.73 5.91
CA ILE A 28 13.37 -0.66 6.32
C ILE A 28 12.81 -0.67 7.75
N GLY A 29 11.75 -1.45 7.95
CA GLY A 29 11.01 -1.54 9.19
C GLY A 29 9.91 -0.48 9.37
N GLU A 30 9.79 0.49 8.47
CA GLU A 30 8.72 1.51 8.47
C GLU A 30 7.34 0.86 8.30
N SER A 31 6.35 1.32 9.08
CA SER A 31 4.95 0.96 8.94
C SER A 31 4.28 1.81 7.85
N VAL A 32 3.61 1.15 6.91
CA VAL A 32 2.93 1.77 5.77
C VAL A 32 1.54 1.17 5.62
N ILE A 33 0.68 1.87 4.88
CA ILE A 33 -0.55 1.28 4.33
C ILE A 33 -0.25 0.82 2.92
N ALA A 34 -0.38 -0.49 2.68
CA ALA A 34 -0.45 -1.02 1.33
C ALA A 34 -1.89 -0.96 0.84
N PHE A 35 -2.13 -0.57 -0.42
CA PHE A 35 -3.48 -0.48 -0.97
C PHE A 35 -3.55 -0.93 -2.43
N GLU A 36 -4.66 -1.54 -2.82
CA GLU A 36 -4.95 -1.94 -4.20
C GLU A 36 -6.21 -1.20 -4.68
N PRO A 37 -6.07 -0.22 -5.59
CA PRO A 37 -7.19 0.65 -5.98
C PRO A 37 -8.25 -0.07 -6.81
N GLU A 38 -7.89 -1.17 -7.48
CA GLU A 38 -8.83 -1.94 -8.32
C GLU A 38 -9.87 -2.66 -7.45
N ASP A 39 -9.43 -3.26 -6.35
CA ASP A 39 -10.30 -3.94 -5.40
C ASP A 39 -10.82 -3.00 -4.30
N GLY A 40 -10.30 -1.77 -4.22
CA GLY A 40 -10.74 -0.76 -3.25
C GLY A 40 -10.42 -1.17 -1.81
N VAL A 41 -9.29 -1.84 -1.59
CA VAL A 41 -8.88 -2.40 -0.30
C VAL A 41 -7.52 -1.87 0.16
N CYS A 42 -7.32 -1.85 1.47
CA CYS A 42 -6.05 -1.50 2.09
C CYS A 42 -5.71 -2.46 3.23
N VAL A 43 -4.42 -2.52 3.55
CA VAL A 43 -3.87 -3.46 4.51
C VAL A 43 -2.64 -2.85 5.17
N ASP A 44 -2.45 -3.12 6.46
CA ASP A 44 -1.27 -2.69 7.18
C ASP A 44 -0.05 -3.52 6.71
N ALA A 45 1.09 -2.86 6.54
CA ALA A 45 2.30 -3.51 6.05
C ALA A 45 3.56 -2.90 6.65
N ARG A 46 4.66 -3.64 6.56
CA ARG A 46 5.99 -3.20 6.99
C ARG A 46 6.99 -3.31 5.86
N VAL A 47 7.85 -2.30 5.72
CA VAL A 47 8.92 -2.31 4.72
C VAL A 47 9.97 -3.36 5.11
N ALA A 48 10.13 -4.39 4.28
CA ALA A 48 11.08 -5.46 4.54
C ALA A 48 12.42 -5.26 3.81
N SER A 49 12.38 -4.75 2.58
CA SER A 49 13.59 -4.37 1.83
C SER A 49 13.30 -3.24 0.84
N VAL A 50 14.35 -2.51 0.48
CA VAL A 50 14.28 -1.37 -0.44
C VAL A 50 15.39 -1.50 -1.47
N GLN A 51 15.06 -1.27 -2.75
CA GLN A 51 15.98 -1.18 -3.89
C GLN A 51 15.91 0.26 -4.45
N PRO A 52 16.69 1.21 -3.89
CA PRO A 52 16.56 2.63 -4.20
C PRO A 52 16.79 2.98 -5.66
N GLU A 53 17.71 2.28 -6.30
CA GLU A 53 18.08 2.45 -7.70
C GLU A 53 16.98 2.03 -8.68
N ARG A 54 15.98 1.26 -8.22
CA ARG A 54 14.84 0.82 -9.01
C ARG A 54 13.51 1.41 -8.55
N CYS A 55 13.51 2.19 -7.47
CA CYS A 55 12.30 2.65 -6.78
C CYS A 55 11.35 1.50 -6.39
N VAL A 56 11.91 0.35 -6.01
CA VAL A 56 11.15 -0.85 -5.62
C VAL A 56 11.31 -1.10 -4.13
N VAL A 57 10.20 -1.49 -3.49
CA VAL A 57 10.15 -1.94 -2.10
C VAL A 57 9.53 -3.33 -2.05
N ALA A 58 9.92 -4.16 -1.07
CA ALA A 58 9.19 -5.37 -0.72
C ALA A 58 8.54 -5.18 0.66
N LEU A 59 7.27 -5.52 0.75
CA LEU A 59 6.45 -5.33 1.94
C LEU A 59 6.07 -6.67 2.58
N ASP A 60 6.21 -6.75 3.90
CA ASP A 60 5.57 -7.76 4.72
C ASP A 60 4.15 -7.27 5.03
N VAL A 61 3.16 -7.89 4.39
CA VAL A 61 1.75 -7.52 4.49
C VAL A 61 1.08 -8.31 5.62
N ASP A 62 0.36 -7.60 6.50
CA ASP A 62 -0.46 -8.20 7.55
C ASP A 62 -1.87 -8.48 7.02
N TRP A 63 -2.07 -9.65 6.43
CA TRP A 63 -3.34 -10.03 5.79
C TRP A 63 -4.54 -10.07 6.73
N ASP A 64 -4.32 -10.23 8.04
CA ASP A 64 -5.39 -10.20 9.04
C ASP A 64 -5.94 -8.76 9.25
N SER A 65 -5.23 -7.74 8.76
CA SER A 65 -5.63 -6.33 8.82
C SER A 65 -6.36 -5.82 7.56
N LEU A 66 -6.64 -6.70 6.59
CA LEU A 66 -7.29 -6.35 5.33
C LEU A 66 -8.67 -5.71 5.58
N ARG A 67 -8.89 -4.53 4.98
CA ARG A 67 -10.11 -3.74 5.14
C ARG A 67 -10.40 -2.94 3.87
N ASP A 68 -11.65 -2.51 3.71
CA ASP A 68 -12.02 -1.58 2.64
C ASP A 68 -11.15 -0.32 2.74
N ASP A 69 -10.62 0.13 1.61
CA ASP A 69 -9.97 1.43 1.47
C ASP A 69 -11.06 2.50 1.36
N SER A 70 -11.79 2.68 2.47
CA SER A 70 -12.66 3.83 2.66
C SER A 70 -11.76 5.06 2.82
N LEU A 71 -11.17 5.52 1.72
CA LEU A 71 -10.76 6.90 1.55
C LEU A 71 -12.06 7.67 1.75
N ASP A 72 -12.24 8.18 2.96
CA ASP A 72 -13.43 8.90 3.42
C ASP A 72 -13.94 9.77 2.27
N THR A 73 -14.96 9.26 1.59
CA THR A 73 -15.56 9.95 0.46
C THR A 73 -16.29 11.08 1.13
N ALA A 74 -15.62 12.23 1.26
CA ALA A 74 -16.27 13.46 1.69
C ALA A 74 -17.61 13.51 0.95
N PRO A 75 -18.75 13.62 1.65
CA PRO A 75 -20.03 13.43 1.01
C PRO A 75 -20.12 14.39 -0.16
N SER A 76 -20.27 13.84 -1.37
CA SER A 76 -20.65 14.58 -2.56
C SER A 76 -21.92 15.34 -2.19
N ARG A 77 -21.77 16.60 -1.77
CA ARG A 77 -22.90 17.48 -1.52
C ARG A 77 -23.59 17.68 -2.85
N THR A 78 -24.65 16.92 -3.05
CA THR A 78 -25.67 17.13 -4.06
C THR A 78 -26.29 18.51 -3.81
N GLY A 79 -25.73 19.55 -4.42
CA GLY A 79 -26.35 20.86 -4.52
C GLY A 79 -27.26 20.89 -5.73
N LYS A 80 -28.43 20.25 -5.64
CA LYS A 80 -29.51 20.45 -6.62
C LYS A 80 -30.17 21.78 -6.28
N ARG A 81 -30.03 22.79 -7.16
CA ARG A 81 -30.97 23.91 -7.28
C ARG A 81 -31.17 24.20 -8.75
#